data_AF-A0A8J3FIP1-F1
#
_entry.id   AF-A0A8J3FIP1-F1
#
_cell.length_a   1.000
_cell.length_b   1.000
_cell.length_c   1.000
_cell.angle_alpha   90.00
_cell.angle_beta   90.00
_cell.angle_gamma   90.00
#
_symmetry.space_group_name_H-M   'P 1'
#
loop_
_entity.id
_entity.type
_entity.pdbx_description
1 polymer ?
#
loop_
_entity_poly.entity_id
_entity_poly.type
_entity_poly.pdbx_seq_one_letter_code
_entity_poly.pdbx_strand_id
1 'polypeptide(L)'
;MIGRFRSRPARAAVVAAPPAHAVPGAPRCAESGVSERGGPGTAAGPGVSECGGPAAREVAAAFARYDRVTLAAVTPHLRAGQLAARWDLWMFVERVWDDARQRGDDPAADPRYAAVGALRDLVCSLYESADEAQRLAGDVDY
;
A
#
# COMPACT_ATOMS: atom_id res chain seq x y z
N MET A 1 53.67 12.43 -16.32
CA MET A 1 52.62 12.18 -17.34
C MET A 1 51.35 11.77 -16.60
N ILE A 2 50.35 12.66 -16.50
CA ILE A 2 49.08 12.41 -15.80
C ILE A 2 47.99 12.34 -16.87
N GLY A 3 47.38 11.16 -17.03
CA GLY A 3 46.35 10.88 -18.03
C GLY A 3 45.01 11.52 -17.68
N ARG A 4 44.42 12.26 -18.63
CA ARG A 4 43.08 12.84 -18.53
C ARG A 4 42.01 11.76 -18.67
N PHE A 5 41.28 11.48 -17.59
CA PHE A 5 40.02 10.74 -17.64
C PHE A 5 38.95 11.62 -18.29
N ARG A 6 38.45 11.24 -19.47
CA ARG A 6 37.28 11.86 -20.10
C ARG A 6 36.01 11.19 -19.56
N SER A 7 35.24 11.91 -18.75
CA SER A 7 33.90 11.51 -18.32
C SER A 7 32.98 11.39 -19.53
N ARG A 8 32.39 10.21 -19.75
CA ARG A 8 31.26 10.03 -20.66
C ARG A 8 29.98 10.56 -19.99
N PRO A 9 29.12 11.31 -20.68
CA PRO A 9 27.79 11.62 -20.15
C PRO A 9 26.94 10.33 -20.14
N ALA A 10 26.30 10.07 -19.01
CA ALA A 10 25.29 9.03 -18.90
C ALA A 10 24.10 9.38 -19.81
N ARG A 11 23.80 8.50 -20.77
CA ARG A 11 22.53 8.55 -21.50
C ARG A 11 21.42 8.25 -20.48
N ALA A 12 20.57 9.24 -20.23
CA ALA A 12 19.29 9.01 -19.58
C ALA A 12 18.48 8.05 -20.47
N ALA A 13 18.32 6.81 -20.02
CA ALA A 13 17.35 5.90 -20.61
C ALA A 13 15.97 6.46 -20.28
N VAL A 14 15.25 6.93 -21.30
CA VAL A 14 13.81 7.17 -21.20
C VAL A 14 13.18 5.79 -21.06
N VAL A 15 12.92 5.39 -19.81
CA VAL A 15 12.04 4.26 -19.52
C VAL A 15 10.65 4.71 -19.93
N ALA A 16 10.15 4.18 -21.04
CA ALA A 16 8.78 4.39 -21.46
C ALA A 16 7.85 3.95 -20.33
N ALA A 17 6.99 4.88 -19.88
CA ALA A 17 6.00 4.58 -18.87
C ALA A 17 5.03 3.50 -19.41
N PRO A 18 4.68 2.48 -18.61
CA PRO A 18 3.62 1.55 -18.97
C PRO A 18 2.29 2.32 -19.12
N PRO A 19 1.35 1.84 -19.97
CA PRO A 19 0.08 2.50 -20.19
C PRO A 19 -0.69 2.66 -18.87
N ALA A 20 -1.25 3.85 -18.66
CA ALA A 20 -2.13 4.13 -17.54
C ALA A 20 -3.35 3.20 -17.62
N HIS A 21 -3.34 2.15 -16.79
CA HIS A 21 -4.56 1.44 -16.48
C HIS A 21 -5.41 2.40 -15.66
N ALA A 22 -6.57 2.79 -16.18
CA ALA A 22 -7.56 3.55 -15.45
C ALA A 22 -7.81 2.83 -14.13
N VAL A 23 -7.42 3.44 -13.01
CA VAL A 23 -7.63 2.90 -11.67
C VAL A 23 -9.14 2.90 -11.45
N PRO A 24 -9.83 1.74 -11.44
CA PRO A 24 -11.26 1.73 -11.19
C PRO A 24 -11.49 2.20 -9.75
N GLY A 25 -12.59 2.92 -9.51
CA GLY A 25 -12.96 3.44 -8.19
C GLY A 25 -12.80 2.38 -7.10
N ALA A 26 -11.71 2.50 -6.34
CA ALA A 26 -11.35 1.54 -5.32
C ALA A 26 -12.43 1.51 -4.23
N PRO A 27 -12.81 0.33 -3.71
CA PRO A 27 -13.53 0.30 -2.46
C PRO A 27 -12.68 1.04 -1.43
N ARG A 28 -13.26 2.06 -0.78
CA ARG A 28 -12.68 2.60 0.45
C ARG A 28 -12.45 1.41 1.37
N CYS A 29 -11.24 1.28 1.90
CA CYS A 29 -10.92 0.28 2.91
C CYS A 29 -12.01 0.33 3.95
N ALA A 30 -12.88 -0.68 3.92
CA ALA A 30 -14.18 -0.59 4.57
C ALA A 30 -13.95 -0.44 6.07
N GLU A 31 -14.46 0.64 6.63
CA GLU A 31 -14.84 0.72 8.03
C GLU A 31 -15.76 -0.49 8.28
N SER A 32 -15.21 -1.49 8.96
CA SER A 32 -15.93 -2.70 9.30
C SER A 32 -17.15 -2.28 10.14
N GLY A 33 -18.33 -2.41 9.54
CA GLY A 33 -19.58 -1.90 10.10
C GLY A 33 -19.85 -2.50 11.48
N VAL A 34 -19.70 -1.68 12.51
CA VAL A 34 -20.25 -1.94 13.83
C VAL A 34 -21.74 -1.67 13.77
N SER A 35 -22.51 -2.74 13.61
CA SER A 35 -23.94 -2.73 13.89
C SER A 35 -24.13 -2.61 15.40
N GLU A 36 -24.35 -1.39 15.89
CA GLU A 36 -24.74 -1.14 17.29
C GLU A 36 -26.11 -1.79 17.59
N ARG A 37 -26.09 -2.98 18.19
CA ARG A 37 -27.21 -3.51 18.96
C ARG A 37 -26.72 -4.13 20.27
N GLY A 38 -26.85 -3.35 21.34
CA GLY A 38 -27.35 -3.81 22.64
C GLY A 38 -26.38 -4.40 23.67
N GLY A 39 -26.22 -3.67 24.78
CA GLY A 39 -26.30 -4.24 26.15
C GLY A 39 -24.97 -4.57 26.86
N PRO A 40 -24.84 -4.25 28.17
CA PRO A 40 -23.59 -4.39 28.92
C PRO A 40 -23.46 -5.81 29.51
N GLY A 41 -22.34 -6.47 29.24
CA GLY A 41 -22.03 -7.79 29.78
C GLY A 41 -20.55 -8.09 29.71
N THR A 42 -19.88 -7.97 30.85
CA THR A 42 -18.48 -8.26 31.09
C THR A 42 -18.13 -9.70 30.73
N ALA A 43 -17.26 -9.90 29.73
CA ALA A 43 -16.41 -11.09 29.60
C ALA A 43 -15.21 -10.75 28.71
N ALA A 44 -14.00 -11.01 29.22
CA ALA A 44 -12.76 -10.92 28.48
C ALA A 44 -12.80 -11.87 27.26
N GLY A 45 -12.90 -11.30 26.06
CA GLY A 45 -12.76 -12.04 24.81
C GLY A 45 -11.29 -12.17 24.39
N PRO A 46 -10.91 -13.23 23.65
CA PRO A 46 -9.57 -13.33 23.08
C PRO A 46 -9.37 -12.18 22.11
N GLY A 47 -8.16 -11.60 22.14
CA GLY A 47 -7.80 -10.37 21.45
C GLY A 47 -8.26 -10.36 20.00
N VAL A 48 -8.87 -9.25 19.60
CA VAL A 48 -9.06 -8.92 18.20
C VAL A 48 -7.70 -9.06 17.52
N SER A 49 -7.54 -10.11 16.71
CA SER A 49 -6.39 -10.28 15.84
C SER A 49 -6.52 -9.18 14.80
N GLU A 50 -5.96 -8.01 15.12
CA GLU A 50 -5.62 -7.01 14.14
C GLU A 50 -4.71 -7.70 13.13
N CYS A 51 -5.30 -8.17 12.03
CA CYS A 51 -4.52 -8.58 10.88
C CYS A 51 -3.66 -7.37 10.53
N GLY A 52 -2.35 -7.57 10.69
CA GLY A 52 -1.33 -6.51 10.75
C GLY A 52 -0.81 -6.30 12.15
N GLY A 53 0.22 -7.06 12.53
CA GLY A 53 0.92 -6.81 13.79
C GLY A 53 1.40 -5.35 13.87
N PRO A 54 1.52 -4.77 15.09
CA PRO A 54 1.82 -3.34 15.30
C PRO A 54 3.06 -2.86 14.53
N ALA A 55 4.05 -3.74 14.34
CA ALA A 55 5.25 -3.45 13.59
C ALA A 55 5.00 -3.04 12.12
N ALA A 56 4.03 -3.65 11.42
CA ALA A 56 3.74 -3.29 10.03
C ALA A 56 3.15 -1.88 9.92
N ARG A 57 2.26 -1.53 10.86
CA ARG A 57 1.67 -0.18 10.95
C ARG A 57 2.71 0.86 11.35
N GLU A 58 3.60 0.53 12.28
CA GLU A 58 4.71 1.40 12.67
C GLU A 58 5.64 1.68 11.48
N VAL A 59 5.99 0.66 10.71
CA VAL A 59 6.78 0.81 9.48
C VAL A 59 6.04 1.68 8.46
N ALA A 60 4.76 1.43 8.23
CA ALA A 60 3.94 2.23 7.31
C ALA A 60 3.90 3.71 7.74
N ALA A 61 3.66 4.00 9.02
CA ALA A 61 3.61 5.35 9.55
C ALA A 61 4.97 6.07 9.45
N ALA A 62 6.06 5.37 9.79
CA ALA A 62 7.41 5.92 9.68
C ALA A 62 7.77 6.23 8.22
N PHE A 63 7.41 5.35 7.28
CA PHE A 63 7.67 5.55 5.86
C PHE A 63 6.80 6.67 5.27
N ALA A 64 5.51 6.72 5.61
CA ALA A 64 4.55 7.71 5.10
C ALA A 64 5.03 9.15 5.30
N ARG A 65 5.73 9.44 6.39
CA ARG A 65 6.32 10.76 6.64
C ARG A 65 7.30 11.19 5.53
N TYR A 66 8.16 10.29 5.08
CA TYR A 66 9.16 10.57 4.02
C TYR A 66 8.54 10.44 2.62
N ASP A 67 7.61 9.49 2.47
CA ASP A 67 6.89 9.22 1.24
C ASP A 67 6.09 10.45 0.77
N ARG A 68 5.32 11.08 1.68
CA ARG A 68 4.55 12.28 1.37
C ARG A 68 5.40 13.43 0.84
N VAL A 69 6.57 13.66 1.43
CA VAL A 69 7.51 14.69 0.95
C VAL A 69 8.00 14.37 -0.45
N THR A 70 8.28 13.09 -0.72
CA THR A 70 8.74 12.62 -2.02
C THR A 70 7.64 12.74 -3.07
N LEU A 71 6.41 12.32 -2.77
CA LEU A 71 5.27 12.40 -3.68
C LEU A 71 4.86 13.84 -3.99
N ALA A 72 4.96 14.75 -3.02
CA ALA A 72 4.72 16.17 -3.25
C ALA A 72 5.75 16.79 -4.22
N ALA A 73 6.97 16.26 -4.27
CA ALA A 73 8.06 16.79 -5.10
C ALA A 73 8.08 16.28 -6.54
N VAL A 74 7.32 15.23 -6.88
CA VAL A 74 7.28 14.66 -8.24
C VAL A 74 6.15 15.26 -9.09
N THR A 75 6.15 14.97 -10.38
CA THR A 75 5.11 15.44 -11.31
C THR A 75 3.80 14.66 -11.14
N PRO A 76 2.66 15.20 -11.61
CA PRO A 76 1.36 14.51 -11.56
C PRO A 76 1.40 13.10 -12.15
N HIS A 77 1.97 12.93 -13.35
CA HIS A 77 2.13 11.62 -13.98
C HIS A 77 2.94 10.65 -13.11
N LEU A 78 4.00 11.11 -12.43
CA LEU A 78 4.78 10.25 -11.56
C LEU A 78 4.01 9.88 -10.29
N ARG A 79 3.21 10.80 -9.71
CA ARG A 79 2.30 10.47 -8.60
C ARG A 79 1.27 9.42 -9.01
N ALA A 80 0.61 9.59 -10.14
CA ALA A 80 -0.37 8.62 -10.65
C ALA A 80 0.27 7.25 -10.91
N GLY A 81 1.47 7.20 -11.51
CA GLY A 81 2.21 5.97 -11.68
C GLY A 81 2.58 5.29 -10.36
N GLN A 82 2.89 6.08 -9.32
CA GLN A 82 3.15 5.57 -7.98
C GLN A 82 1.88 5.08 -7.26
N LEU A 83 0.72 5.70 -7.51
CA LEU A 83 -0.57 5.19 -7.03
C LEU A 83 -0.88 3.83 -7.67
N ALA A 84 -0.82 3.75 -9.01
CA ALA A 84 -1.10 2.53 -9.76
C ALA A 84 -0.16 1.38 -9.35
N ALA A 85 1.15 1.64 -9.21
CA ALA A 85 2.10 0.62 -8.79
C ALA A 85 1.81 0.06 -7.39
N ARG A 86 1.37 0.91 -6.46
CA ARG A 86 1.00 0.49 -5.10
C ARG A 86 -0.33 -0.27 -5.07
N TRP A 87 -1.27 0.13 -5.91
CA TRP A 87 -2.51 -0.62 -6.14
C TRP A 87 -2.23 -2.04 -6.65
N ASP A 88 -1.42 -2.17 -7.70
CA ASP A 88 -1.08 -3.46 -8.28
C ASP A 88 -0.39 -4.38 -7.27
N LEU A 89 0.52 -3.84 -6.46
CA LEU A 89 1.16 -4.59 -5.39
C LEU A 89 0.15 -5.01 -4.32
N TRP A 90 -0.76 -4.12 -3.92
CA TRP A 90 -1.78 -4.45 -2.92
C TRP A 90 -2.68 -5.58 -3.43
N MET A 91 -3.18 -5.47 -4.66
CA MET A 91 -4.03 -6.48 -5.29
C MET A 91 -3.32 -7.82 -5.46
N PHE A 92 -2.01 -7.81 -5.75
CA PHE A 92 -1.22 -9.04 -5.77
C PHE A 92 -1.18 -9.72 -4.40
N VAL A 93 -0.97 -8.95 -3.32
CA VAL A 93 -0.94 -9.50 -1.95
C VAL A 93 -2.33 -9.97 -1.49
N GLU A 94 -3.39 -9.22 -1.81
CA GLU A 94 -4.79 -9.66 -1.60
C GLU A 94 -5.05 -11.00 -2.28
N ARG A 95 -4.57 -11.19 -3.51
CA ARG A 95 -4.75 -12.46 -4.21
C ARG A 95 -4.06 -13.63 -3.50
N VAL A 96 -2.83 -13.44 -3.00
CA VAL A 96 -2.14 -14.47 -2.21
C VAL A 96 -2.94 -14.83 -0.96
N TRP A 97 -3.52 -13.82 -0.30
CA TRP A 97 -4.37 -14.00 0.87
C TRP A 97 -5.68 -14.74 0.54
N ASP A 98 -6.34 -14.37 -0.54
CA ASP A 98 -7.59 -15.00 -0.97
C ASP A 98 -7.40 -16.42 -1.51
N ASP A 99 -6.27 -16.71 -2.15
CA ASP A 99 -5.92 -18.06 -2.57
C ASP A 99 -5.79 -19.00 -1.35
N ALA A 100 -5.37 -18.51 -0.17
CA ALA A 100 -5.38 -19.29 1.06
C ALA A 100 -6.81 -19.61 1.51
N ARG A 101 -7.71 -18.63 1.49
CA ARG A 101 -9.14 -18.83 1.80
C ARG A 101 -9.79 -19.84 0.87
N GLN A 102 -9.48 -19.77 -0.43
CA GLN A 102 -10.01 -20.69 -1.42
C GLN A 102 -9.56 -22.15 -1.18
N ARG A 103 -8.42 -22.36 -0.55
CA ARG A 103 -7.95 -23.70 -0.11
C ARG A 103 -8.63 -24.19 1.18
N GLY A 104 -9.48 -23.38 1.80
CA GLY A 104 -10.14 -23.68 3.06
C GLY A 104 -9.32 -23.31 4.30
N ASP A 105 -8.19 -22.61 4.14
CA ASP A 105 -7.45 -22.06 5.27
C ASP A 105 -8.15 -20.79 5.81
N ASP A 106 -7.96 -20.51 7.10
CA ASP A 106 -8.26 -19.21 7.70
C ASP A 106 -6.95 -18.43 7.90
N PRO A 107 -6.50 -17.62 6.92
CA PRO A 107 -5.24 -16.90 7.02
C PRO A 107 -5.23 -15.83 8.13
N ALA A 108 -6.38 -15.40 8.64
CA ALA A 108 -6.45 -14.48 9.77
C ALA A 108 -6.17 -15.17 11.10
N ALA A 109 -6.54 -16.45 11.23
CA ALA A 109 -6.36 -17.24 12.44
C ALA A 109 -5.05 -18.05 12.44
N ASP A 110 -4.42 -18.27 11.28
CA ASP A 110 -3.23 -19.10 11.15
C ASP A 110 -1.93 -18.26 11.15
N PRO A 111 -1.04 -18.43 12.16
CA PRO A 111 0.22 -17.69 12.26
C PRO A 111 1.16 -17.82 11.05
N ARG A 112 1.02 -18.88 10.23
CA ARG A 112 1.80 -19.06 9.00
C ARG A 112 1.55 -17.95 7.98
N TYR A 113 0.37 -17.33 8.03
CA TYR A 113 -0.02 -16.23 7.15
C TYR A 113 0.21 -14.84 7.78
N ALA A 114 0.74 -14.75 9.00
CA ALA A 114 0.97 -13.48 9.70
C ALA A 114 1.84 -12.50 8.90
N ALA A 115 2.87 -13.00 8.20
CA ALA A 115 3.72 -12.18 7.35
C ALA A 115 2.98 -11.64 6.11
N VAL A 116 2.08 -12.44 5.52
CA VAL A 116 1.26 -12.02 4.38
C VAL A 116 0.26 -10.96 4.84
N GLY A 117 -0.37 -11.13 6.00
CA GLY A 117 -1.25 -10.14 6.61
C GLY A 117 -0.51 -8.83 6.86
N ALA A 118 0.64 -8.88 7.54
CA ALA A 118 1.48 -7.70 7.76
C ALA A 118 1.86 -6.96 6.45
N LEU A 119 2.18 -7.69 5.39
CA LEU A 119 2.48 -7.10 4.09
C LEU A 119 1.23 -6.47 3.45
N ARG A 120 0.07 -7.11 3.57
CA ARG A 120 -1.23 -6.62 3.08
C ARG A 120 -1.54 -5.26 3.69
N ASP A 121 -1.44 -5.13 5.01
CA ASP A 121 -1.74 -3.88 5.72
C ASP A 121 -0.71 -2.79 5.43
N LEU A 122 0.57 -3.17 5.32
CA LEU A 122 1.63 -2.25 4.93
C LEU A 122 1.35 -1.66 3.54
N VAL A 123 1.10 -2.51 2.53
CA VAL A 123 0.91 -2.04 1.16
C VAL A 123 -0.41 -1.27 1.00
N CYS A 124 -1.47 -1.68 1.70
CA CYS A 124 -2.71 -0.92 1.80
C CYS A 124 -2.46 0.50 2.32
N SER A 125 -1.70 0.63 3.41
CA SER A 125 -1.34 1.94 3.98
C SER A 125 -0.50 2.80 3.01
N LEU A 126 0.38 2.18 2.24
CA LEU A 126 1.17 2.88 1.21
C LEU A 126 0.28 3.36 0.05
N TYR A 127 -0.67 2.54 -0.39
CA TYR A 127 -1.65 2.91 -1.40
C TYR A 127 -2.49 4.11 -0.94
N GLU A 128 -3.02 4.07 0.28
CA GLU A 128 -3.80 5.17 0.86
C GLU A 128 -2.99 6.48 0.95
N SER A 129 -1.73 6.40 1.37
CA SER A 129 -0.81 7.55 1.39
C SER A 129 -0.61 8.16 0.00
N ALA A 130 -0.51 7.32 -1.03
CA ALA A 130 -0.34 7.76 -2.41
C ALA A 130 -1.62 8.41 -2.97
N ASP A 131 -2.78 7.83 -2.68
CA ASP A 131 -4.09 8.35 -3.05
C ASP A 131 -4.33 9.71 -2.38
N GLU A 132 -4.03 9.81 -1.08
CA GLU A 132 -4.09 11.07 -0.33
C GLU A 132 -3.20 12.13 -0.98
N ALA A 133 -1.96 11.80 -1.34
CA ALA A 133 -1.05 12.73 -2.00
C ALA A 133 -1.58 13.20 -3.37
N GLN A 134 -2.18 12.31 -4.17
CA GLN A 134 -2.78 12.67 -5.46
C GLN A 134 -3.98 13.61 -5.28
N ARG A 135 -4.86 13.32 -4.31
CA ARG A 135 -6.00 14.17 -3.96
C ARG A 135 -5.58 15.54 -3.46
N LEU A 136 -4.59 15.61 -2.57
CA LEU A 136 -4.07 16.89 -2.05
C LEU A 136 -3.39 17.74 -3.13
N ALA A 137 -2.78 17.10 -4.14
CA ALA A 137 -2.20 17.79 -5.28
C ALA A 137 -3.25 18.24 -6.32
N GLY A 138 -4.49 17.75 -6.23
CA GLY A 138 -5.56 18.06 -7.19
C GLY A 138 -5.47 17.26 -8.50
N ASP A 139 -4.75 16.14 -8.53
CA ASP A 139 -4.49 15.34 -9.73
C ASP A 139 -5.59 14.28 -9.99
N VAL A 140 -6.86 14.67 -9.86
CA VAL A 140 -8.00 13.72 -9.83
C VAL A 140 -8.26 13.00 -11.16
N ASP A 141 -7.68 13.50 -12.26
CA ASP A 141 -7.95 13.06 -13.64
C ASP A 141 -6.76 12.34 -14.33
N TYR A 142 -5.73 11.95 -13.58
CA TYR A 142 -4.53 11.28 -14.11
C TYR A 142 -4.57 9.76 -13.98
#